data_AF-A0A7S4QMR6-F1
#
_entry.id   AF-A0A7S4QMR6-F1
#
_cell.length_a   1.000
_cell.length_b   1.000
_cell.length_c   1.000
_cell.angle_alpha   90.00
_cell.angle_beta   90.00
_cell.angle_gamma   90.00
#
_symmetry.space_group_name_H-M   'P 1'
#
loop_
_entity.id
_entity.type
_entity.pdbx_description
1 polymer ?
#
loop_
_entity_poly.entity_id
_entity_poly.type
_entity_poly.pdbx_seq_one_letter_code
_entity_poly.pdbx_strand_id
1 'polypeptide(L)'
;MYMITWRWRSIYYVTMSLNGFFSALQVLLIQGITFGFSPFLFALGDDALDDFVLGMQFLPVCIMMVHLCPNGSEGAAYAMFTTVCNAAGNLNAAISTMLLGIWDVRKETLMAGDLSGMTKLTILTTALQVSGIIFVQFLPNRKEDLDTIKEKPDSNSVLGGFIFLSVTFLSIIYSVFVGVMNIIHPGWSGES
;
A
#
# COMPACT_ATOMS: atom_id res chain seq x y z
N MET A 1 -18.78 15.37 12.33
CA MET A 1 -18.07 14.46 13.26
C MET A 1 -18.78 13.10 13.28
N TYR A 2 -18.74 12.34 12.17
CA TYR A 2 -19.47 11.06 12.02
C TYR A 2 -18.52 9.85 11.86
N MET A 3 -17.29 10.08 11.38
CA MET A 3 -16.24 9.04 11.22
C MET A 3 -15.56 8.60 12.53
N ILE A 4 -15.93 9.21 13.66
CA ILE A 4 -15.27 9.02 14.96
C ILE A 4 -15.88 7.87 15.77
N THR A 5 -17.12 7.49 15.48
CA THR A 5 -17.84 6.38 16.14
C THR A 5 -17.71 5.06 15.38
N TRP A 6 -17.14 5.08 14.16
CA TRP A 6 -17.01 3.91 13.32
C TRP A 6 -15.84 3.02 13.76
N ARG A 7 -16.02 1.71 13.63
CA ARG A 7 -14.95 0.72 13.85
C ARG A 7 -13.92 0.88 12.75
N TRP A 8 -12.75 1.47 13.06
CA TRP A 8 -11.75 1.77 12.05
C TRP A 8 -11.28 0.53 11.31
N ARG A 9 -11.08 -0.59 12.01
CA ARG A 9 -10.77 -1.88 11.38
C ARG A 9 -11.79 -2.27 10.31
N SER A 10 -13.08 -1.98 10.51
CA SER A 10 -14.12 -2.31 9.54
C SER A 10 -13.96 -1.54 8.23
N ILE A 11 -13.50 -0.29 8.29
CA ILE A 11 -13.22 0.52 7.09
C ILE A 11 -12.06 -0.11 6.31
N TYR A 12 -11.00 -0.52 7.02
CA TYR A 12 -9.87 -1.24 6.42
C TYR A 12 -10.30 -2.55 5.79
N TYR A 13 -11.05 -3.39 6.50
CA TYR A 13 -11.54 -4.66 5.94
C TYR A 13 -12.40 -4.46 4.69
N VAL A 14 -13.33 -3.50 4.71
CA VAL A 14 -14.21 -3.22 3.57
C VAL A 14 -13.41 -2.70 2.39
N THR A 15 -12.57 -1.68 2.60
CA THR A 15 -11.79 -1.06 1.52
C THR A 15 -10.81 -2.05 0.90
N MET A 16 -10.16 -2.88 1.71
CA MET A 16 -9.19 -3.87 1.24
C MET A 16 -9.83 -5.08 0.57
N SER A 17 -11.02 -5.49 1.04
CA SER A 17 -11.81 -6.52 0.33
C SER A 17 -12.32 -6.00 -1.01
N LEU A 18 -12.73 -4.73 -1.08
CA LEU A 18 -13.19 -4.10 -2.30
C LEU A 18 -12.04 -3.98 -3.31
N ASN A 19 -10.88 -3.50 -2.87
CA ASN A 19 -9.68 -3.42 -3.69
C ASN A 19 -9.24 -4.80 -4.21
N GLY A 20 -9.16 -5.82 -3.35
CA GLY A 20 -8.84 -7.19 -3.78
C GLY A 20 -9.87 -7.79 -4.75
N PHE A 21 -11.16 -7.44 -4.63
CA PHE A 21 -12.20 -7.85 -5.58
C PHE A 21 -11.98 -7.21 -6.97
N PHE A 22 -11.63 -5.93 -7.02
CA PHE A 22 -11.37 -5.24 -8.28
C PHE A 22 -10.07 -5.70 -8.96
N SER A 23 -8.99 -5.94 -8.20
CA SER A 23 -7.78 -6.56 -8.76
C SER A 23 -8.06 -7.96 -9.30
N ALA A 24 -8.93 -8.75 -8.65
CA ALA A 24 -9.34 -10.05 -9.19
C ALA A 24 -10.14 -9.92 -10.51
N LEU A 25 -10.97 -8.89 -10.67
CA LEU A 25 -11.64 -8.59 -11.94
C LEU A 25 -10.63 -8.22 -13.04
N GLN A 26 -9.56 -7.51 -12.70
CA GLN A 26 -8.48 -7.20 -13.63
C GLN A 26 -7.74 -8.47 -14.09
N VAL A 27 -7.49 -9.43 -13.19
CA VAL A 27 -6.92 -10.74 -13.54
C VAL A 27 -7.83 -11.51 -14.52
N LEU A 28 -9.14 -11.52 -14.30
CA LEU A 28 -10.11 -12.15 -15.20
C LEU A 28 -10.16 -11.47 -16.58
N LEU A 29 -9.99 -10.14 -16.62
CA LEU A 29 -9.88 -9.37 -17.85
C LEU A 29 -8.63 -9.77 -18.66
N ILE A 30 -7.48 -9.93 -17.98
CA ILE A 30 -6.23 -10.40 -18.60
C ILE A 30 -6.40 -11.80 -19.20
N GLN A 31 -7.22 -12.66 -18.59
CA GLN A 31 -7.54 -13.99 -19.11
C GLN A 31 -8.56 -14.00 -20.27
N GLY A 32 -9.02 -12.83 -20.73
CA GLY A 32 -9.90 -12.69 -21.89
C GLY A 32 -11.40 -12.79 -21.59
N ILE A 33 -11.79 -12.80 -20.30
CA ILE A 33 -13.21 -12.79 -19.89
C ILE A 33 -13.69 -11.34 -19.78
N THR A 34 -13.88 -10.70 -20.93
CA THR A 34 -14.56 -9.41 -21.02
C THR A 34 -16.07 -9.63 -20.93
N PHE A 35 -16.69 -9.29 -19.79
CA PHE A 35 -18.14 -9.29 -19.53
C PHE A 35 -18.95 -8.31 -20.44
N GLY A 36 -18.51 -8.05 -21.67
CA GLY A 36 -19.14 -7.12 -22.62
C GLY A 36 -18.73 -5.65 -22.47
N PHE A 37 -17.89 -5.31 -21.50
CA PHE A 37 -17.38 -3.94 -21.29
C PHE A 37 -16.01 -3.72 -21.95
N SER A 38 -15.70 -2.46 -22.25
CA SER A 38 -14.38 -2.07 -22.77
C SER A 38 -13.29 -2.35 -21.73
N PRO A 39 -12.18 -3.04 -22.11
CA PRO A 39 -11.04 -3.27 -21.23
C PRO A 39 -10.49 -1.99 -20.59
N PHE A 40 -10.55 -0.88 -21.32
CA PHE A 40 -10.11 0.43 -20.85
C PHE A 40 -10.95 0.94 -19.66
N LEU A 41 -12.26 0.70 -19.66
CA LEU A 41 -13.13 1.15 -18.58
C LEU A 41 -12.83 0.40 -17.27
N PHE A 42 -12.49 -0.89 -17.37
CA PHE A 42 -12.09 -1.70 -16.23
C PHE A 42 -10.74 -1.25 -15.67
N ALA A 43 -9.75 -1.01 -16.53
CA ALA A 43 -8.43 -0.52 -16.09
C ALA A 43 -8.55 0.86 -15.40
N LEU A 44 -9.30 1.79 -16.00
CA LEU A 44 -9.53 3.11 -15.41
C LEU A 44 -10.28 3.03 -14.07
N GLY A 45 -11.24 2.10 -13.96
CA GLY A 45 -12.01 1.88 -12.74
C GLY A 45 -11.18 1.33 -11.58
N ASP A 46 -10.21 0.46 -11.89
CA ASP A 46 -9.26 -0.10 -10.90
C ASP A 46 -8.35 1.00 -10.33
N ASP A 47 -7.71 1.79 -11.19
CA ASP A 47 -6.87 2.93 -10.78
C ASP A 47 -7.65 3.93 -9.92
N ALA A 48 -8.87 4.30 -10.36
CA ALA A 48 -9.71 5.24 -9.61
C ALA A 48 -10.14 4.71 -8.23
N LEU A 49 -10.31 3.38 -8.11
CA LEU A 49 -10.65 2.77 -6.83
C LEU A 49 -9.47 2.65 -5.89
N ASP A 50 -8.26 2.42 -6.40
CA ASP A 50 -7.06 2.41 -5.58
C ASP A 50 -6.84 3.79 -4.91
N ASP A 51 -6.96 4.88 -5.69
CA ASP A 51 -6.93 6.25 -5.18
C ASP A 51 -8.03 6.52 -4.15
N PHE A 52 -9.25 6.05 -4.42
CA PHE A 52 -10.38 6.19 -3.49
C PHE A 52 -10.12 5.45 -2.17
N VAL A 53 -9.60 4.23 -2.24
CA VAL A 53 -9.28 3.41 -1.07
C VAL A 53 -8.18 4.07 -0.23
N LEU A 54 -7.14 4.60 -0.87
CA LEU A 54 -6.07 5.32 -0.19
C LEU A 54 -6.61 6.56 0.53
N GLY A 55 -7.48 7.34 -0.12
CA GLY A 55 -8.14 8.49 0.50
C GLY A 55 -9.03 8.11 1.70
N MET A 56 -9.79 7.02 1.59
CA MET A 56 -10.65 6.51 2.66
C MET A 56 -9.87 5.97 3.86
N GLN A 57 -8.69 5.38 3.64
CA GLN A 57 -7.82 4.88 4.70
C GLN A 57 -7.00 5.99 5.37
N PHE A 58 -6.57 7.02 4.62
CA PHE A 58 -5.73 8.09 5.14
C PHE A 58 -6.36 8.84 6.32
N LEU A 59 -7.62 9.22 6.19
CA LEU A 59 -8.35 10.01 7.21
C LEU A 59 -8.41 9.34 8.60
N PRO A 60 -8.86 8.07 8.74
CA PRO A 60 -8.89 7.43 10.05
C PRO A 60 -7.49 7.26 10.67
N VAL A 61 -6.43 7.01 9.89
CA VAL A 61 -5.06 6.94 10.48
C VAL A 61 -4.63 8.28 11.02
N CYS A 62 -4.89 9.36 10.29
CA CYS A 62 -4.56 10.70 10.77
C CYS A 62 -5.24 10.98 12.12
N ILE A 63 -6.52 10.63 12.26
CA ILE A 63 -7.26 10.79 13.51
C ILE A 63 -6.65 9.95 14.64
N MET A 64 -6.28 8.69 14.36
CA MET A 64 -5.62 7.80 15.32
C MET A 64 -4.27 8.36 15.80
N MET A 65 -3.43 8.79 14.86
CA MET A 65 -2.11 9.35 15.16
C MET A 65 -2.21 10.59 16.04
N VAL A 66 -3.10 11.52 15.69
CA VAL A 66 -3.30 12.77 16.45
C VAL A 66 -3.79 12.47 17.88
N HIS A 67 -4.71 11.51 18.06
CA HIS A 67 -5.20 11.14 19.40
C HIS A 67 -4.12 10.54 20.31
N LEU A 68 -3.21 9.73 19.74
CA LEU A 68 -2.12 9.10 20.49
C LEU A 68 -1.06 10.10 20.97
N CYS A 69 -0.95 11.24 20.30
CA CYS A 69 0.11 12.18 20.59
C CYS A 69 -0.18 13.03 21.84
N PRO A 70 0.88 13.48 22.53
CA PRO A 70 0.73 14.45 23.60
C PRO A 70 0.20 15.78 23.01
N ASN A 71 -0.63 16.45 23.82
CA ASN A 71 -1.22 17.73 23.43
C ASN A 71 -0.13 18.73 23.04
N GLY A 72 -0.28 19.36 21.88
CA GLY A 72 0.70 20.32 21.33
C GLY A 72 1.75 19.73 20.39
N SER A 73 1.80 18.41 20.19
CA SER A 73 2.72 17.75 19.24
C SER A 73 2.04 17.09 18.03
N GLU A 74 0.74 17.37 17.82
CA GLU A 74 -0.08 16.75 16.76
C GLU A 74 0.49 16.98 15.35
N GLY A 75 1.05 18.17 15.10
CA GLY A 75 1.66 18.51 13.81
C GLY A 75 2.92 17.69 13.50
N ALA A 76 3.76 17.42 14.51
CA ALA A 76 4.94 16.58 14.33
C ALA A 76 4.56 15.13 14.02
N ALA A 77 3.52 14.62 14.66
CA ALA A 77 3.00 13.27 14.41
C ALA A 77 2.44 13.12 13.00
N TYR A 78 1.69 14.12 12.55
CA TYR A 78 1.20 14.17 11.18
C TYR A 78 2.35 14.22 10.16
N ALA A 79 3.36 15.07 10.40
CA ALA A 79 4.54 15.15 9.53
C ALA A 79 5.31 13.82 9.44
N MET A 80 5.48 13.11 10.56
CA MET A 80 6.09 11.78 10.58
C MET A 80 5.24 10.77 9.81
N PHE A 81 3.92 10.77 10.01
CA PHE A 81 3.01 9.88 9.30
C PHE A 81 3.07 10.08 7.78
N THR A 82 2.99 11.33 7.31
CA THR A 82 3.10 11.66 5.87
C THR A 82 4.47 11.26 5.30
N THR A 83 5.54 11.44 6.06
CA THR A 83 6.90 11.02 5.64
C THR A 83 6.95 9.52 5.37
N VAL A 84 6.34 8.71 6.26
CA VAL A 84 6.28 7.25 6.08
C VAL A 84 5.40 6.85 4.91
N CYS A 85 4.25 7.50 4.71
CA CYS A 85 3.41 7.26 3.52
C CYS A 85 4.18 7.52 2.22
N ASN A 86 4.92 8.63 2.15
CA ASN A 86 5.72 8.96 0.97
C ASN A 86 6.88 7.98 0.77
N ALA A 87 7.57 7.59 1.85
CA ALA A 87 8.61 6.57 1.80
C ALA A 87 8.07 5.21 1.33
N ALA A 88 6.89 4.80 1.81
CA ALA A 88 6.22 3.57 1.38
C ALA A 88 5.86 3.61 -0.12
N GLY A 89 5.38 4.76 -0.62
CA GLY A 89 5.11 4.94 -2.06
C GLY A 89 6.37 4.78 -2.92
N ASN A 90 7.47 5.41 -2.51
CA ASN A 90 8.77 5.27 -3.20
C ASN A 90 9.30 3.82 -3.15
N LEU A 91 9.09 3.13 -2.04
CA LEU A 91 9.49 1.72 -1.89
C LEU A 91 8.63 0.81 -2.76
N ASN A 92 7.33 1.05 -2.81
CA ASN A 92 6.40 0.30 -3.66
C ASN A 92 6.82 0.35 -5.13
N ALA A 93 7.16 1.54 -5.64
CA ALA A 93 7.67 1.69 -7.00
C ALA A 93 8.95 0.88 -7.22
N ALA A 94 9.93 0.97 -6.31
CA ALA A 94 11.19 0.24 -6.41
C ALA A 94 11.00 -1.29 -6.39
N ILE A 95 10.14 -1.80 -5.50
CA ILE A 95 9.82 -3.24 -5.43
C ILE A 95 9.07 -3.68 -6.69
N SER A 96 8.10 -2.89 -7.15
CA SER A 96 7.31 -3.21 -8.35
C SER A 96 8.22 -3.33 -9.59
N THR A 97 9.16 -2.41 -9.75
CA THR A 97 10.18 -2.47 -10.80
C THR A 97 11.03 -3.74 -10.71
N MET A 98 11.43 -4.18 -9.51
CA MET A 98 12.16 -5.44 -9.39
C MET A 98 11.32 -6.67 -9.71
N LEU A 99 10.04 -6.67 -9.34
CA LEU A 99 9.14 -7.79 -9.62
C LEU A 99 8.92 -7.98 -11.13
N LEU A 100 8.97 -6.90 -11.91
CA LEU A 100 8.94 -6.96 -13.38
C LEU A 100 10.13 -7.74 -13.96
N GLY A 101 11.29 -7.75 -13.30
CA GLY A 101 12.45 -8.53 -13.75
C GLY A 101 12.38 -10.03 -13.49
N ILE A 102 11.43 -10.50 -12.68
CA ILE A 102 11.31 -11.92 -12.32
C ILE A 102 10.57 -12.71 -13.42
N TRP A 103 9.61 -12.09 -14.10
CA TRP A 103 8.81 -12.70 -15.16
C TRP A 103 8.95 -11.94 -16.47
N ASP A 104 8.85 -12.65 -17.59
CA ASP A 104 8.88 -12.02 -18.90
C ASP A 104 7.57 -11.28 -19.19
N VAL A 105 7.54 -9.98 -18.89
CA VAL A 105 6.43 -9.06 -19.19
C VAL A 105 6.81 -8.10 -20.33
N ARG A 106 7.73 -8.54 -21.21
CA ARG A 106 8.15 -7.74 -22.35
C ARG A 106 7.02 -7.49 -23.34
N LYS A 107 7.04 -6.31 -23.97
CA LYS A 107 6.02 -5.90 -24.95
C LYS A 107 5.94 -6.88 -26.12
N GLU A 108 7.07 -7.46 -26.52
CA GLU A 108 7.15 -8.45 -27.59
C GLU A 108 6.43 -9.75 -27.22
N THR A 109 6.59 -10.22 -25.98
CA THR A 109 5.94 -11.42 -25.44
C THR A 109 4.43 -11.23 -25.28
N LEU A 110 4.01 -10.02 -24.87
CA LEU A 110 2.60 -9.64 -24.79
C LEU A 110 1.95 -9.53 -26.18
N MET A 111 2.65 -8.97 -27.17
CA MET A 111 2.19 -8.93 -28.56
C MET A 111 2.14 -10.32 -29.21
N ALA A 112 2.99 -11.26 -28.76
CA ALA A 112 2.95 -12.66 -29.16
C ALA A 112 1.79 -13.45 -28.50
N GLY A 113 1.02 -12.83 -27.60
CA GLY A 113 -0.16 -13.43 -26.96
C GLY A 113 0.14 -14.26 -25.71
N ASP A 114 1.38 -14.26 -25.20
CA ASP A 114 1.70 -14.92 -23.93
C ASP A 114 1.45 -13.99 -22.74
N LEU A 115 0.25 -14.12 -22.17
CA LEU A 115 -0.22 -13.38 -21.00
C LEU A 115 0.11 -14.09 -19.67
N SER A 116 0.84 -15.22 -19.71
CA SER A 116 1.14 -16.03 -18.53
C SER A 116 2.00 -15.28 -17.52
N GLY A 117 3.01 -14.54 -18.00
CA GLY A 117 3.90 -13.73 -17.17
C GLY A 117 3.16 -12.61 -16.43
N MET A 118 2.36 -11.83 -17.19
CA MET A 118 1.54 -10.74 -16.64
C MET A 118 0.54 -11.27 -15.60
N THR A 119 -0.15 -12.37 -15.89
CA THR A 119 -1.12 -12.98 -14.97
C THR A 119 -0.48 -13.40 -13.64
N LYS A 120 0.70 -14.05 -13.70
CA LYS A 120 1.44 -14.48 -12.48
C LYS A 120 1.89 -13.29 -11.65
N LEU A 121 2.36 -12.23 -12.31
CA LEU A 121 2.77 -11.01 -11.64
C LEU A 121 1.57 -10.33 -10.96
N THR A 122 0.44 -10.16 -11.65
CA THR A 122 -0.77 -9.55 -11.08
C THR A 122 -1.32 -10.37 -9.91
N ILE A 123 -1.27 -11.71 -9.98
CA ILE A 123 -1.67 -12.55 -8.85
C ILE A 123 -0.73 -12.34 -7.65
N LEU A 124 0.59 -12.24 -7.89
CA LEU A 124 1.55 -11.99 -6.82
C LEU A 124 1.32 -10.62 -6.17
N THR A 125 1.16 -9.55 -6.97
CA THR A 125 0.93 -8.20 -6.44
C THR A 125 -0.38 -8.13 -5.68
N THR A 126 -1.44 -8.77 -6.19
CA THR A 126 -2.73 -8.88 -5.48
C THR A 126 -2.57 -9.64 -4.15
N ALA A 127 -1.81 -10.74 -4.15
CA ALA A 127 -1.56 -11.51 -2.92
C ALA A 127 -0.76 -10.70 -1.89
N LEU A 128 0.25 -9.95 -2.33
CA LEU A 128 1.02 -9.05 -1.47
C LEU A 128 0.13 -7.93 -0.90
N GLN A 129 -0.72 -7.33 -1.73
CA GLN A 129 -1.65 -6.30 -1.28
C GLN A 129 -2.62 -6.87 -0.24
N VAL A 130 -3.31 -7.98 -0.54
CA VAL A 130 -4.25 -8.64 0.38
C VAL A 130 -3.58 -9.11 1.68
N SER A 131 -2.29 -9.48 1.64
CA SER A 131 -1.53 -9.85 2.86
C SER A 131 -1.53 -8.73 3.91
N GLY A 132 -1.68 -7.46 3.49
CA GLY A 132 -1.79 -6.32 4.40
C GLY A 132 -2.97 -6.41 5.38
N ILE A 133 -4.01 -7.19 5.06
CA ILE A 133 -5.17 -7.44 5.96
C ILE A 133 -4.72 -8.09 7.27
N ILE A 134 -3.64 -8.87 7.26
CA ILE A 134 -3.08 -9.50 8.47
C ILE A 134 -2.66 -8.43 9.49
N PHE A 135 -2.07 -7.33 9.00
CA PHE A 135 -1.61 -6.22 9.85
C PHE A 135 -2.77 -5.36 10.38
N VAL A 136 -3.94 -5.37 9.74
CA VAL A 136 -5.14 -4.65 10.21
C VAL A 136 -5.60 -5.15 11.59
N GLN A 137 -5.37 -6.43 11.91
CA GLN A 137 -5.70 -6.97 13.24
C GLN A 137 -4.88 -6.34 14.37
N PHE A 138 -3.72 -5.80 14.05
CA PHE A 138 -2.82 -5.15 15.00
C PHE A 138 -3.23 -3.69 15.29
N LEU A 139 -4.08 -3.09 14.44
CA LEU A 139 -4.50 -1.70 14.56
C LEU A 139 -5.58 -1.54 15.64
N PRO A 140 -5.58 -0.53 16.52
CA PRO A 140 -6.67 -0.32 17.49
C PRO A 140 -8.04 -0.17 16.82
N ASN A 141 -9.11 -0.69 17.43
CA ASN A 141 -10.43 -0.77 16.79
C ASN A 141 -11.34 0.41 17.14
N ARG A 142 -11.12 1.02 18.32
CA ARG A 142 -11.93 2.11 18.86
C ARG A 142 -11.09 3.18 19.53
N LYS A 143 -11.71 4.33 19.75
CA LYS A 143 -11.17 5.41 20.58
C LYS A 143 -10.83 4.95 22.00
N GLU A 144 -11.69 4.14 22.60
CA GLU A 144 -11.50 3.57 23.93
C GLU A 144 -10.17 2.79 24.05
N ASP A 145 -9.76 2.09 22.99
CA ASP A 145 -8.48 1.37 22.93
C ASP A 145 -7.29 2.36 22.91
N LEU A 146 -7.44 3.49 22.21
CA LEU A 146 -6.40 4.52 22.17
C LEU A 146 -6.27 5.25 23.51
N ASP A 147 -7.39 5.53 24.18
CA ASP A 147 -7.39 6.17 25.49
C ASP A 147 -6.66 5.27 26.52
N THR A 148 -6.92 3.95 26.46
CA THR A 148 -6.19 2.96 27.26
C THR A 148 -4.68 2.92 26.96
N ILE A 149 -4.28 3.11 25.69
CA ILE A 149 -2.87 3.17 25.28
C ILE A 149 -2.21 4.47 25.76
N LYS A 150 -2.96 5.57 25.79
CA LYS A 150 -2.50 6.89 26.24
C LYS A 150 -2.36 6.97 27.76
N GLU A 151 -3.22 6.29 28.50
CA GLU A 151 -3.20 6.26 29.97
C GLU A 151 -2.11 5.35 30.55
N LYS A 152 -1.51 4.44 29.76
CA LYS A 152 -0.41 3.60 30.23
C LYS A 152 0.89 4.42 30.40
N PRO A 153 1.45 4.53 31.62
CA PRO A 153 2.63 5.36 31.90
C PRO A 153 3.93 4.84 31.24
N ASP A 154 3.97 3.57 30.82
CA ASP A 154 5.11 2.95 30.11
C ASP A 154 4.99 3.01 28.57
N SER A 155 4.05 3.79 28.02
CA SER A 155 3.78 3.85 26.57
C SER A 155 4.84 4.62 25.76
N ASN A 156 6.01 4.89 26.32
CA ASN A 156 7.16 5.43 25.59
C ASN A 156 8.08 4.28 25.13
N SER A 157 7.64 3.54 24.11
CA SER A 157 8.45 2.46 23.54
C SER A 157 9.56 3.03 22.64
N VAL A 158 10.72 3.27 23.24
CA VAL A 158 11.95 3.68 22.51
C VAL A 158 12.30 2.67 21.40
N LEU A 159 12.06 1.38 21.65
CA LEU A 159 12.26 0.32 20.66
C LEU A 159 11.30 0.46 19.47
N GLY A 160 10.02 0.77 19.72
CA GLY A 160 9.04 1.01 18.65
C GLY A 160 9.42 2.21 17.79
N GLY A 161 9.83 3.32 18.43
CA GLY A 161 10.35 4.49 17.73
C GLY A 161 11.60 4.19 16.89
N PHE A 162 12.54 3.42 17.44
CA PHE A 162 13.75 3.02 16.73
C PHE A 162 13.47 2.12 15.52
N ILE A 163 12.59 1.13 15.66
CA ILE A 163 12.18 0.25 14.55
C ILE A 163 11.52 1.08 13.44
N PHE A 164 10.55 1.93 13.80
CA PHE A 164 9.84 2.78 12.85
C PHE A 164 10.79 3.70 12.06
N LEU A 165 11.71 4.35 12.75
CA LEU A 165 12.67 5.27 12.16
C LEU A 165 13.67 4.50 11.28
N SER A 166 14.19 3.37 11.76
CA SER A 166 15.09 2.51 10.99
C SER A 166 14.45 2.01 9.69
N VAL A 167 13.21 1.50 9.76
CA VAL A 167 12.48 1.00 8.58
C VAL A 167 12.25 2.12 7.57
N THR A 168 11.90 3.33 8.03
CA THR A 168 11.66 4.48 7.15
C THR A 168 12.95 4.93 6.45
N PHE A 169 14.05 5.06 7.19
CA PHE A 169 15.35 5.43 6.61
C PHE A 169 15.88 4.36 5.65
N LEU A 170 15.81 3.09 6.02
CA LEU A 170 16.23 1.97 5.16
C LEU A 170 15.38 1.92 3.89
N SER A 171 14.07 2.14 3.99
CA SER A 171 13.16 2.23 2.84
C SER A 171 13.60 3.32 1.87
N ILE A 172 13.87 4.52 2.36
CA ILE A 172 14.32 5.65 1.52
C ILE A 172 15.68 5.35 0.87
N ILE A 173 16.65 4.84 1.63
CA ILE A 173 17.98 4.48 1.11
C ILE A 173 17.85 3.43 0.02
N TYR A 174 17.01 2.41 0.23
CA TYR A 174 16.78 1.36 -0.75
C TYR A 174 16.12 1.91 -2.02
N SER A 175 15.07 2.72 -1.91
CA SER A 175 14.44 3.36 -3.08
C SER A 175 15.43 4.22 -3.88
N VAL A 176 16.28 4.99 -3.21
CA VAL A 176 17.32 5.79 -3.88
C VAL A 176 18.35 4.88 -4.56
N PHE A 177 18.81 3.81 -3.90
CA PHE A 177 19.74 2.86 -4.49
C PHE A 177 19.18 2.23 -5.77
N VAL A 178 17.92 1.77 -5.73
CA VAL A 178 17.25 1.17 -6.89
C VAL A 178 17.09 2.19 -8.01
N GLY A 179 16.68 3.42 -7.68
CA GLY A 179 16.57 4.52 -8.65
C GLY A 179 17.89 4.84 -9.33
N VAL A 180 18.98 4.94 -8.57
CA VAL A 180 20.34 5.19 -9.10
C VAL A 180 20.80 4.02 -9.97
N MET A 181 20.60 2.77 -9.53
CA MET A 181 20.96 1.60 -10.31
C MET A 181 20.21 1.54 -11.65
N ASN A 182 18.93 1.92 -11.67
CA ASN A 182 18.15 1.97 -12.91
C ASN A 182 18.67 3.04 -13.88
N ILE A 183 19.22 4.14 -13.38
CA ILE A 183 19.83 5.21 -14.20
C ILE A 183 21.20 4.77 -14.76
N ILE A 184 22.05 4.14 -13.94
CA ILE A 184 23.42 3.76 -14.33
C ILE A 184 23.41 2.55 -15.29
N HIS A 185 22.56 1.57 -15.01
CA HIS A 185 22.35 0.39 -15.85
C HIS A 185 20.87 0.25 -16.18
N PRO A 186 20.37 0.94 -17.22
CA PRO A 186 19.02 0.76 -17.69
C PRO A 186 18.81 -0.72 -18.06
N GLY A 187 17.90 -1.38 -17.34
CA GLY A 187 17.59 -2.80 -17.49
C GLY A 187 18.25 -3.78 -16.52
N TRP A 188 18.98 -3.30 -15.51
CA TRP A 188 19.44 -4.17 -14.40
C TRP A 188 18.28 -4.79 -13.60
N SER A 189 17.13 -4.11 -13.54
CA SER A 189 15.88 -4.60 -12.96
C SER A 189 15.02 -5.45 -13.91
N GLY A 190 15.48 -5.72 -15.14
CA GLY A 190 14.70 -6.42 -16.15
C GLY A 190 13.76 -5.53 -16.98
N GLU A 191 13.85 -4.21 -16.84
CA GLU A 191 13.21 -3.27 -17.77
C GLU A 191 14.01 -3.19 -19.09
N SER A 192 13.48 -3.73 -20.17
CA SER A 192 13.91 -3.42 -21.55
C SER A 192 12.74 -2.80 -22.30
#